data_AF-A0A7V1IJ68-F1
#
_entry.id   AF-A0A7V1IJ68-F1
#
_cell.length_a   1.000
_cell.length_b   1.000
_cell.length_c   1.000
_cell.angle_alpha   90.00
_cell.angle_beta   90.00
_cell.angle_gamma   90.00
#
_symmetry.space_group_name_H-M   'P 1'
#
loop_
_entity.id
_entity.type
_entity.pdbx_description
1 polymer ?
#
loop_
_entity_poly.entity_id
_entity_poly.type
_entity_poly.pdbx_seq_one_letter_code
_entity_poly.pdbx_strand_id
1 'polypeptide(L)'
;MADEHPFLGVLLSFSLSFSVVPTTFQSGFRKLKRPGRRRAGLRAGRAWTDRQFMFEENENQCRFHDCRKKSSFRPDGCPSPSRPPTPLWPLGGSGVAGSNRPPALPSVLPHRPTRGAHSPMTDPTDPTSAPLDFQVDRDDFRACRCVPGEPIGTLGEGQVLFAVDRFALTSNNVSYAAAGDLLDYWGFFPGPGRWGRIPAMGFGDVVESRSPDVPVGTRCFGFFPMSRHLVIDARPHPTGVVDGAAHRAGHAPVYRTYGFVERDPLHHAEREDQIMLLRGLFMTSFLIDDLLDEKDFFGAERSILTSASSKTSIALAHLLHRRARGSVIGLTSARNRDFVERLGCYDEVVSYDALETLTDTSPAVLVDMAGNRDVVATVHGRLGDRLRYSCSVGATHWESKPVSEDLPGPTPEFFFAPARVVKRTEDWGGSGLQERLGRSWDEFSAFSDDWLAVIRHRGPQALERIYLDLLGGHIDPAEGHIVSL
;
A
#
# COMPACT_ATOMS: atom_id res chain seq x y z
N MET A 1 -22.12 9.21 31.81
CA MET A 1 -20.69 8.92 31.92
C MET A 1 -20.45 7.59 31.25
N ALA A 2 -20.32 7.62 29.92
CA ALA A 2 -19.85 6.49 29.15
C ALA A 2 -18.42 6.86 28.76
N ASP A 3 -17.45 6.12 29.28
CA ASP A 3 -16.05 6.25 28.86
C ASP A 3 -15.96 5.80 27.40
N GLU A 4 -15.93 6.77 26.48
CA GLU A 4 -15.50 6.52 25.11
C GLU A 4 -14.03 6.13 25.16
N HIS A 5 -13.76 4.83 25.04
CA HIS A 5 -12.40 4.34 24.95
C HIS A 5 -11.71 4.97 23.71
N PRO A 6 -10.61 5.72 23.88
CA PRO A 6 -9.92 6.45 22.82
C PRO A 6 -9.40 5.56 21.67
N PHE A 7 -9.36 4.24 21.88
CA PHE A 7 -8.86 3.24 20.94
C PHE A 7 -9.86 2.81 19.87
N LEU A 8 -11.18 2.89 20.11
CA LEU A 8 -12.18 2.58 19.08
C LEU A 8 -12.03 3.50 17.86
N GLY A 9 -11.63 4.75 18.12
CA GLY A 9 -11.39 5.77 17.12
C GLY A 9 -10.33 5.37 16.10
N VAL A 10 -9.20 4.77 16.57
CA VAL A 10 -7.99 4.36 15.80
C VAL A 10 -8.30 3.33 14.71
N LEU A 11 -9.43 2.63 14.85
CA LEU A 11 -9.64 1.34 14.20
C LEU A 11 -10.80 1.34 13.20
N LEU A 12 -11.65 2.36 13.26
CA LEU A 12 -12.84 2.55 12.43
C LEU A 12 -12.61 2.67 10.92
N SER A 13 -11.37 2.69 10.46
CA SER A 13 -11.04 3.43 9.24
C SER A 13 -9.97 2.80 8.35
N PHE A 14 -9.07 1.96 8.88
CA PHE A 14 -8.10 1.22 8.05
C PHE A 14 -8.76 0.23 7.07
N SER A 15 -9.96 -0.29 7.35
CA SER A 15 -10.71 -1.17 6.43
C SER A 15 -11.19 -0.48 5.13
N LEU A 16 -11.25 0.85 5.09
CA LEU A 16 -11.89 1.60 3.98
C LEU A 16 -10.94 1.97 2.83
N SER A 17 -9.66 1.56 2.90
CA SER A 17 -8.60 2.11 2.01
C SER A 17 -8.09 1.15 0.92
N PHE A 18 -8.65 -0.06 0.77
CA PHE A 18 -8.05 -1.06 -0.12
C PHE A 18 -8.81 -1.26 -1.44
N SER A 19 -8.06 -1.18 -2.54
CA SER A 19 -8.43 -1.49 -3.92
C SER A 19 -9.34 -0.53 -4.69
N VAL A 20 -8.70 0.44 -5.37
CA VAL A 20 -8.95 0.70 -6.80
C VAL A 20 -7.61 0.57 -7.52
N VAL A 21 -7.33 -0.59 -8.12
CA VAL A 21 -6.37 -0.67 -9.22
C VAL A 21 -7.17 -0.34 -10.48
N PRO A 22 -6.82 0.71 -11.25
CA PRO A 22 -7.50 0.96 -12.51
C PRO A 22 -7.10 -0.14 -13.50
N THR A 23 -7.93 -1.19 -13.60
CA THR A 23 -7.90 -2.11 -14.73
C THR A 23 -8.25 -1.29 -15.98
N THR A 24 -7.26 -1.08 -16.85
CA THR A 24 -7.37 -0.68 -18.25
C THR A 24 -8.60 0.16 -18.63
N PHE A 25 -8.42 1.48 -18.74
CA PHE A 25 -9.37 2.39 -19.37
C PHE A 25 -9.57 2.01 -20.86
N GLN A 26 -10.60 1.23 -21.17
CA GLN A 26 -11.18 1.21 -22.51
C GLN A 26 -12.16 2.38 -22.63
N SER A 27 -11.95 3.17 -23.69
CA SER A 27 -12.69 4.38 -24.04
C SER A 27 -14.20 4.14 -24.18
N GLY A 28 -14.98 4.63 -23.22
CA GLY A 28 -16.44 4.71 -23.31
C GLY A 28 -16.90 6.06 -23.84
N PHE A 29 -17.04 6.20 -25.16
CA PHE A 29 -17.73 7.33 -25.79
C PHE A 29 -19.21 7.33 -25.38
N ARG A 30 -19.60 8.15 -24.39
CA ARG A 30 -21.01 8.46 -24.12
C ARG A 30 -21.48 9.60 -25.02
N LYS A 31 -22.27 9.25 -26.04
CA LYS A 31 -23.06 10.16 -26.87
C LYS A 31 -24.00 11.01 -26.00
N LEU A 32 -23.72 12.30 -25.87
CA LEU A 32 -24.72 13.27 -25.45
C LEU A 32 -25.72 13.51 -26.59
N LYS A 33 -26.98 13.15 -26.35
CA LYS A 33 -28.13 13.66 -27.11
C LYS A 33 -28.33 15.14 -26.76
N ARG A 34 -28.32 16.02 -27.76
CA ARG A 34 -28.99 17.33 -27.71
C ARG A 34 -29.98 17.45 -28.87
N PRO A 35 -31.18 18.03 -28.65
CA PRO A 35 -32.23 18.14 -29.66
C PRO A 35 -31.92 19.27 -30.64
N GLY A 36 -32.33 19.09 -31.90
CA GLY A 36 -31.83 19.85 -33.03
C GLY A 36 -32.45 21.22 -33.29
N ARG A 37 -31.86 21.92 -34.27
CA ARG A 37 -32.55 22.82 -35.21
C ARG A 37 -31.63 23.19 -36.41
N ARG A 38 -32.14 22.85 -37.60
CA ARG A 38 -32.10 23.53 -38.93
C ARG A 38 -30.77 23.97 -39.60
N ARG A 39 -30.48 23.24 -40.69
CA ARG A 39 -30.02 23.61 -42.06
C ARG A 39 -29.39 24.98 -42.35
N ALA A 40 -28.17 24.94 -42.90
CA ALA A 40 -27.71 25.43 -44.22
C ALA A 40 -26.20 25.06 -44.30
N GLY A 41 -25.63 24.35 -45.28
CA GLY A 41 -25.75 24.43 -46.73
C GLY A 41 -24.49 25.13 -47.28
N LEU A 42 -23.43 24.40 -47.64
CA LEU A 42 -22.46 24.74 -48.71
C LEU A 42 -21.39 23.66 -48.89
N ARG A 43 -21.05 23.44 -50.17
CA ARG A 43 -20.18 22.41 -50.77
C ARG A 43 -18.70 22.83 -50.82
N ALA A 44 -17.88 21.85 -51.23
CA ALA A 44 -16.48 21.87 -51.70
C ALA A 44 -15.46 21.62 -50.59
N GLY A 45 -14.47 20.73 -50.71
CA GLY A 45 -13.94 19.95 -51.84
C GLY A 45 -12.43 19.76 -51.63
N ARG A 46 -11.91 18.59 -52.04
CA ARG A 46 -10.50 18.13 -52.01
C ARG A 46 -9.98 17.64 -50.65
N ALA A 47 -9.01 16.72 -50.55
CA ALA A 47 -8.52 15.56 -51.30
C ALA A 47 -7.23 15.16 -50.56
N TRP A 48 -7.11 13.87 -50.19
CA TRP A 48 -5.87 13.09 -49.96
C TRP A 48 -4.80 13.63 -48.98
N THR A 49 -4.52 12.88 -47.91
CA THR A 49 -3.57 11.74 -47.92
C THR A 49 -3.63 10.95 -46.61
N ASP A 50 -3.78 9.64 -46.76
CA ASP A 50 -3.54 8.60 -45.76
C ASP A 50 -2.06 8.49 -45.37
N ARG A 51 -1.81 8.10 -44.11
CA ARG A 51 -0.92 6.97 -43.81
C ARG A 51 -1.48 6.15 -42.65
N GLN A 52 -1.74 4.89 -42.99
CA GLN A 52 -2.23 3.77 -42.20
C GLN A 52 -1.21 3.30 -41.14
N PHE A 53 -1.71 2.59 -40.11
CA PHE A 53 -1.40 1.18 -39.77
C PHE A 53 -2.41 0.77 -38.65
N MET A 54 -3.53 0.11 -38.96
CA MET A 54 -3.74 -1.34 -39.11
C MET A 54 -3.31 -2.18 -37.89
N PHE A 55 -4.30 -2.68 -37.14
CA PHE A 55 -4.25 -4.01 -36.53
C PHE A 55 -5.57 -4.72 -36.82
N GLU A 56 -5.44 -5.85 -37.51
CA GLU A 56 -6.49 -6.77 -37.95
C GLU A 56 -7.04 -7.60 -36.79
N GLU A 57 -8.36 -7.74 -36.77
CA GLU A 57 -9.08 -8.83 -36.13
C GLU A 57 -8.82 -10.14 -36.90
N ASN A 58 -8.62 -11.24 -36.19
CA ASN A 58 -8.73 -12.57 -36.78
C ASN A 58 -9.65 -13.43 -35.91
N GLU A 59 -10.90 -13.52 -36.34
CA GLU A 59 -11.74 -14.70 -36.10
C GLU A 59 -11.27 -15.82 -37.03
N ASN A 60 -11.15 -17.06 -36.53
CA ASN A 60 -11.50 -18.18 -37.38
C ASN A 60 -11.97 -19.41 -36.59
N GLN A 61 -13.07 -19.96 -37.11
CA GLN A 61 -13.81 -21.12 -36.63
C GLN A 61 -13.12 -22.45 -36.96
N CYS A 62 -13.42 -23.43 -36.11
CA CYS A 62 -13.65 -24.86 -36.35
C CYS A 62 -12.96 -25.58 -37.52
N ARG A 63 -12.30 -26.71 -37.20
CA ARG A 63 -12.52 -28.00 -37.89
C ARG A 63 -12.21 -29.20 -37.00
N PHE A 64 -13.12 -30.17 -37.07
CA PHE A 64 -13.03 -31.54 -36.55
C PHE A 64 -11.87 -32.32 -37.20
N HIS A 65 -11.16 -33.15 -36.43
CA HIS A 65 -10.95 -34.55 -36.79
C HIS A 65 -10.59 -35.42 -35.57
N ASP A 66 -11.41 -36.46 -35.39
CA ASP A 66 -11.23 -37.63 -34.55
C ASP A 66 -10.16 -38.56 -35.15
N CYS A 67 -9.22 -39.07 -34.33
CA CYS A 67 -8.83 -40.48 -34.43
C CYS A 67 -8.08 -40.98 -33.18
N ARG A 68 -8.74 -41.93 -32.50
CA ARG A 68 -8.25 -42.84 -31.45
C ARG A 68 -6.92 -43.54 -31.77
N LYS A 69 -6.09 -43.80 -30.74
CA LYS A 69 -5.83 -45.14 -30.13
C LYS A 69 -4.51 -45.18 -29.32
N LYS A 70 -4.63 -45.72 -28.08
CA LYS A 70 -3.80 -46.76 -27.40
C LYS A 70 -2.27 -46.50 -27.24
N SER A 71 -1.55 -46.86 -26.19
CA SER A 71 -1.77 -47.67 -24.98
C SER A 71 -0.46 -47.67 -24.15
N SER A 72 -0.59 -47.76 -22.81
CA SER A 72 0.23 -48.53 -21.85
C SER A 72 1.75 -48.73 -22.08
N PHE A 73 2.60 -48.31 -21.12
CA PHE A 73 3.41 -49.19 -20.25
C PHE A 73 4.37 -48.37 -19.34
N ARG A 74 4.29 -48.60 -18.03
CA ARG A 74 5.40 -48.58 -17.04
C ARG A 74 5.88 -50.04 -16.88
N PRO A 75 7.05 -50.41 -16.30
CA PRO A 75 7.63 -49.78 -15.11
C PRO A 75 9.17 -49.88 -14.91
N ASP A 76 9.59 -49.33 -13.75
CA ASP A 76 10.73 -49.68 -12.87
C ASP A 76 12.20 -49.34 -13.20
N GLY A 77 12.88 -48.82 -12.17
CA GLY A 77 14.32 -49.04 -11.96
C GLY A 77 15.14 -47.84 -11.48
N CYS A 78 15.13 -47.55 -10.18
CA CYS A 78 16.24 -46.87 -9.48
C CYS A 78 17.25 -47.96 -9.05
N PRO A 79 18.58 -47.71 -9.02
CA PRO A 79 19.17 -47.19 -7.78
C PRO A 79 20.37 -46.24 -7.96
N SER A 80 20.50 -45.27 -7.05
CA SER A 80 21.77 -44.62 -6.65
C SER A 80 22.64 -45.63 -5.85
N PRO A 81 23.97 -45.45 -5.62
CA PRO A 81 24.53 -44.26 -4.96
C PRO A 81 25.99 -43.89 -5.34
N SER A 82 26.50 -42.84 -4.69
CA SER A 82 27.91 -42.57 -4.32
C SER A 82 28.57 -41.30 -4.90
N ARG A 83 28.87 -40.40 -3.95
CA ARG A 83 29.91 -39.35 -3.91
C ARG A 83 30.86 -39.74 -2.75
N PRO A 84 32.00 -39.06 -2.48
CA PRO A 84 32.80 -38.09 -3.25
C PRO A 84 34.31 -38.54 -3.27
N PRO A 85 35.32 -37.71 -3.60
CA PRO A 85 35.87 -36.74 -2.62
C PRO A 85 36.48 -35.43 -3.20
N THR A 86 36.57 -34.40 -2.37
CA THR A 86 37.55 -33.28 -2.45
C THR A 86 38.90 -33.74 -1.87
N PRO A 87 40.05 -33.12 -2.23
CA PRO A 87 40.69 -32.24 -1.23
C PRO A 87 41.62 -31.11 -1.74
N LEU A 88 41.72 -30.10 -0.86
CA LEU A 88 42.93 -29.38 -0.39
C LEU A 88 43.64 -28.27 -1.21
N TRP A 89 43.78 -27.15 -0.49
CA TRP A 89 44.78 -26.07 -0.55
C TRP A 89 46.24 -26.57 -0.68
N PRO A 90 47.17 -25.67 -1.05
CA PRO A 90 48.23 -25.36 -0.07
C PRO A 90 48.63 -23.87 0.03
N LEU A 91 49.10 -23.54 1.23
CA LEU A 91 49.93 -22.38 1.58
C LEU A 91 51.38 -22.59 1.08
N GLY A 92 52.10 -21.52 0.75
CA GLY A 92 53.57 -21.49 0.87
C GLY A 92 54.37 -20.66 -0.14
N GLY A 93 54.83 -19.48 0.29
CA GLY A 93 56.28 -19.22 0.40
C GLY A 93 57.11 -18.71 -0.80
N SER A 94 57.59 -17.47 -0.65
CA SER A 94 58.94 -16.94 -0.97
C SER A 94 59.43 -16.76 -2.43
N GLY A 95 59.52 -15.49 -2.84
CA GLY A 95 60.76 -14.76 -3.19
C GLY A 95 61.54 -15.11 -4.48
N VAL A 96 61.71 -14.12 -5.37
CA VAL A 96 63.00 -13.50 -5.79
C VAL A 96 62.76 -12.47 -6.90
N ALA A 97 63.62 -11.44 -6.90
CA ALA A 97 63.63 -10.20 -7.67
C ALA A 97 63.56 -10.30 -9.20
N GLY A 98 62.99 -9.25 -9.81
CA GLY A 98 63.07 -8.97 -11.24
C GLY A 98 62.61 -7.54 -11.54
N SER A 99 63.57 -6.64 -11.74
CA SER A 99 63.42 -5.23 -12.08
C SER A 99 62.75 -5.02 -13.45
N ASN A 100 61.79 -4.11 -13.56
CA ASN A 100 61.64 -3.19 -14.70
C ASN A 100 60.61 -2.08 -14.39
N ARG A 101 61.07 -0.81 -14.43
CA ARG A 101 60.26 0.41 -14.35
C ARG A 101 59.73 0.80 -15.74
N PRO A 102 58.49 1.30 -15.87
CA PRO A 102 58.08 2.22 -16.93
C PRO A 102 58.10 3.69 -16.47
N PRO A 103 58.12 4.67 -17.40
CA PRO A 103 58.40 6.08 -17.11
C PRO A 103 57.17 6.86 -16.62
N ALA A 104 57.45 7.93 -15.86
CA ALA A 104 56.49 8.84 -15.26
C ALA A 104 55.86 9.81 -16.28
N LEU A 105 54.58 10.15 -16.05
CA LEU A 105 53.83 11.23 -16.70
C LEU A 105 53.26 12.18 -15.62
N PRO A 106 52.98 13.46 -15.97
CA PRO A 106 53.16 14.61 -15.07
C PRO A 106 51.96 14.89 -14.14
N SER A 107 52.27 15.54 -13.03
CA SER A 107 51.34 16.03 -12.01
C SER A 107 50.34 17.05 -12.57
N VAL A 108 49.05 16.71 -12.51
CA VAL A 108 47.94 17.63 -12.76
C VAL A 108 47.49 18.19 -11.41
N LEU A 109 47.60 19.51 -11.25
CA LEU A 109 47.05 20.28 -10.12
C LEU A 109 45.52 20.13 -10.08
N PRO A 110 44.88 20.01 -8.90
CA PRO A 110 43.42 19.96 -8.85
C PRO A 110 42.82 21.33 -9.17
N HIS A 111 41.95 21.34 -10.19
CA HIS A 111 41.09 22.48 -10.53
C HIS A 111 40.21 22.87 -9.35
N ARG A 112 40.29 24.14 -8.95
CA ARG A 112 39.35 24.81 -8.05
C ARG A 112 38.00 24.97 -8.79
N PRO A 113 36.88 24.44 -8.28
CA PRO A 113 35.58 24.75 -8.87
C PRO A 113 35.21 26.19 -8.53
N THR A 114 34.84 26.95 -9.55
CA THR A 114 34.21 28.26 -9.45
C THR A 114 32.94 28.17 -8.61
N ARG A 115 32.82 29.03 -7.58
CA ARG A 115 31.59 29.23 -6.80
C ARG A 115 30.48 29.75 -7.71
N GLY A 116 29.68 28.84 -8.26
CA GLY A 116 28.30 29.14 -8.64
C GLY A 116 27.50 29.27 -7.35
N ALA A 117 26.69 30.33 -7.25
CA ALA A 117 25.78 30.52 -6.14
C ALA A 117 24.74 29.39 -6.14
N HIS A 118 25.01 28.32 -5.39
CA HIS A 118 23.97 27.41 -4.96
C HIS A 118 23.15 28.16 -3.91
N SER A 119 21.88 28.44 -4.23
CA SER A 119 20.89 28.75 -3.21
C SER A 119 20.98 27.65 -2.14
N PRO A 120 21.07 27.99 -0.84
CA PRO A 120 21.07 26.98 0.20
C PRO A 120 19.79 26.17 0.06
N MET A 121 19.91 24.85 -0.10
CA MET A 121 18.78 23.95 0.09
C MET A 121 18.32 24.15 1.52
N THR A 122 17.15 24.77 1.71
CA THR A 122 16.48 24.86 3.01
C THR A 122 16.35 23.45 3.60
N ASP A 123 16.65 23.32 4.89
CA ASP A 123 16.35 22.11 5.63
C ASP A 123 14.83 21.87 5.53
N PRO A 124 14.33 20.67 5.17
CA PRO A 124 12.89 20.48 5.01
C PRO A 124 12.19 20.45 6.39
N THR A 125 12.98 20.29 7.45
CA THR A 125 12.64 20.43 8.86
C THR A 125 12.78 21.86 9.35
N ASP A 126 13.16 22.82 8.49
CA ASP A 126 13.18 24.24 8.86
C ASP A 126 11.73 24.71 9.03
N PRO A 127 11.29 25.00 10.27
CA PRO A 127 9.93 25.46 10.54
C PRO A 127 9.64 26.84 9.93
N THR A 128 10.66 27.52 9.42
CA THR A 128 10.54 28.80 8.71
C THR A 128 10.36 28.64 7.20
N SER A 129 10.38 27.40 6.69
CA SER A 129 10.13 27.12 5.29
C SER A 129 8.72 27.59 4.88
N ALA A 130 8.61 28.23 3.71
CA ALA A 130 7.33 28.73 3.25
C ALA A 130 6.32 27.57 3.08
N PRO A 131 5.03 27.77 3.41
CA PRO A 131 3.98 26.80 3.18
C PRO A 131 3.98 26.27 1.74
N LEU A 132 3.81 24.96 1.60
CA LEU A 132 3.78 24.28 0.31
C LEU A 132 2.75 23.16 0.40
N ASP A 133 1.88 23.07 -0.61
CA ASP A 133 0.86 22.03 -0.74
C ASP A 133 1.12 21.21 -2.01
N PHE A 134 1.11 19.89 -1.88
CA PHE A 134 0.93 18.99 -3.03
C PHE A 134 -0.58 18.82 -3.29
N GLN A 135 -1.00 19.22 -4.49
CA GLN A 135 -2.38 19.21 -4.91
C GLN A 135 -2.56 18.26 -6.09
N VAL A 136 -3.65 17.51 -6.07
CA VAL A 136 -4.06 16.60 -7.14
C VAL A 136 -5.44 17.02 -7.63
N ASP A 137 -5.64 17.00 -8.95
CA ASP A 137 -6.92 17.28 -9.57
C ASP A 137 -7.89 16.12 -9.28
N ARG A 138 -9.06 16.44 -8.73
CA ARG A 138 -10.07 15.44 -8.33
C ARG A 138 -10.66 14.67 -9.51
N ASP A 139 -10.60 15.25 -10.71
CA ASP A 139 -11.12 14.63 -11.94
C ASP A 139 -10.04 13.92 -12.77
N ASP A 140 -8.76 14.27 -12.58
CA ASP A 140 -7.61 13.65 -13.25
C ASP A 140 -6.42 13.51 -12.30
N PHE A 141 -6.26 12.34 -11.70
CA PHE A 141 -5.18 12.10 -10.73
C PHE A 141 -3.78 12.23 -11.31
N ARG A 142 -3.60 12.25 -12.64
CA ARG A 142 -2.28 12.53 -13.25
C ARG A 142 -1.94 14.01 -13.23
N ALA A 143 -2.94 14.89 -13.18
CA ALA A 143 -2.75 16.30 -13.01
C ALA A 143 -2.47 16.59 -11.53
N CYS A 144 -1.20 16.73 -11.19
CA CYS A 144 -0.74 17.05 -9.84
C CYS A 144 0.28 18.21 -9.88
N ARG A 145 0.47 18.89 -8.74
CA ARG A 145 1.36 20.04 -8.63
C ARG A 145 1.75 20.34 -7.18
N CYS A 146 2.97 20.84 -6.98
CA CYS A 146 3.34 21.54 -5.75
C CYS A 146 3.13 23.04 -5.93
N VAL A 147 2.36 23.67 -5.05
CA VAL A 147 2.09 25.12 -5.08
C VAL A 147 2.33 25.74 -3.71
N PRO A 148 2.69 27.04 -3.64
CA PRO A 148 2.71 27.76 -2.37
C PRO A 148 1.38 27.58 -1.63
N GLY A 149 1.46 27.20 -0.36
CA GLY A 149 0.30 27.11 0.52
C GLY A 149 -0.15 28.49 0.99
N GLU A 150 -1.31 28.53 1.66
CA GLU A 150 -1.76 29.77 2.29
C GLU A 150 -0.77 30.22 3.38
N PRO A 151 -0.48 31.53 3.48
CA PRO A 151 0.34 32.05 4.58
C PRO A 151 -0.29 31.69 5.92
N ILE A 152 0.51 31.12 6.82
CA ILE A 152 0.07 30.81 8.17
C ILE A 152 -0.03 32.13 8.94
N GLY A 153 -1.26 32.51 9.30
CA GLY A 153 -1.52 33.68 10.13
C GLY A 153 -1.21 33.45 11.60
N THR A 154 -1.47 34.44 12.44
CA THR A 154 -1.40 34.27 13.90
C THR A 154 -2.37 33.18 14.35
N LEU A 155 -1.87 32.18 15.08
CA LEU A 155 -2.72 31.12 15.60
C LEU A 155 -3.83 31.68 16.51
N GLY A 156 -5.01 31.06 16.44
CA GLY A 156 -6.12 31.26 17.38
C GLY A 156 -5.91 30.55 18.72
N GLU A 157 -6.74 30.85 19.71
CA GLU A 157 -6.73 30.13 20.98
C GLU A 157 -6.99 28.63 20.77
N GLY A 158 -6.17 27.77 21.40
CA GLY A 158 -6.27 26.32 21.26
C GLY A 158 -5.73 25.77 19.93
N GLN A 159 -5.23 26.60 19.02
CA GLN A 159 -4.64 26.11 17.77
C GLN A 159 -3.19 25.68 17.93
N VAL A 160 -2.79 24.71 17.11
CA VAL A 160 -1.44 24.16 17.07
C VAL A 160 -1.00 24.08 15.61
N LEU A 161 0.23 24.50 15.34
CA LEU A 161 0.89 24.37 14.04
C LEU A 161 1.88 23.23 14.07
N PHE A 162 1.68 22.25 13.19
CA PHE A 162 2.65 21.22 12.88
C PHE A 162 3.50 21.63 11.67
N ALA A 163 4.81 21.42 11.77
CA ALA A 163 5.65 21.16 10.61
C ALA A 163 5.62 19.66 10.31
N VAL A 164 5.24 19.29 9.09
CA VAL A 164 5.20 17.90 8.64
C VAL A 164 6.63 17.48 8.28
N ASP A 165 7.21 16.56 9.04
CA ASP A 165 8.58 16.07 8.83
C ASP A 165 8.63 15.14 7.61
N ARG A 166 7.84 14.06 7.68
CA ARG A 166 7.78 13.07 6.61
C ARG A 166 6.52 12.24 6.64
N PHE A 167 6.18 11.67 5.49
CA PHE A 167 5.03 10.80 5.32
C PHE A 167 5.31 9.66 4.34
N ALA A 168 4.59 8.55 4.52
CA ALA A 168 4.66 7.42 3.60
C ALA A 168 3.77 7.63 2.37
N LEU A 169 4.30 7.23 1.22
CA LEU A 169 3.55 7.14 -0.02
C LEU A 169 3.34 5.65 -0.38
N THR A 170 2.08 5.25 -0.44
CA THR A 170 1.61 3.87 -0.66
C THR A 170 0.38 3.86 -1.55
N SER A 171 -0.04 2.70 -2.03
CA SER A 171 -1.28 2.56 -2.81
C SER A 171 -2.52 3.13 -2.10
N ASN A 172 -2.52 3.21 -0.76
CA ASN A 172 -3.61 3.83 -0.02
C ASN A 172 -3.80 5.30 -0.38
N ASN A 173 -2.72 6.04 -0.68
CA ASN A 173 -2.83 7.44 -1.07
C ASN A 173 -3.57 7.60 -2.41
N VAL A 174 -3.39 6.65 -3.35
CA VAL A 174 -4.17 6.60 -4.60
C VAL A 174 -5.62 6.22 -4.30
N SER A 175 -5.87 5.25 -3.41
CA SER A 175 -7.22 4.90 -2.98
C SER A 175 -7.95 6.06 -2.30
N TYR A 176 -7.27 6.89 -1.50
CA TYR A 176 -7.85 8.09 -0.89
C TYR A 176 -8.31 9.09 -1.94
N ALA A 177 -7.53 9.29 -3.00
CA ALA A 177 -7.96 10.12 -4.12
C ALA A 177 -9.16 9.50 -4.85
N ALA A 178 -9.10 8.21 -5.17
CA ALA A 178 -10.14 7.49 -5.91
C ALA A 178 -11.48 7.43 -5.17
N ALA A 179 -11.45 7.23 -3.85
CA ALA A 179 -12.62 7.19 -2.99
C ALA A 179 -12.97 8.57 -2.40
N GLY A 180 -12.32 9.65 -2.87
CA GLY A 180 -12.36 10.93 -2.20
C GLY A 180 -13.74 11.59 -2.13
N ASP A 181 -14.59 11.40 -3.15
CA ASP A 181 -15.98 11.89 -3.11
C ASP A 181 -16.92 10.93 -2.38
N LEU A 182 -16.69 9.62 -2.53
CA LEU A 182 -17.55 8.58 -1.97
C LEU A 182 -17.41 8.47 -0.45
N LEU A 183 -16.18 8.58 0.06
CA LEU A 183 -15.83 8.44 1.47
C LEU A 183 -15.36 9.76 2.08
N ASP A 184 -15.50 10.86 1.34
CA ASP A 184 -15.12 12.21 1.76
C ASP A 184 -13.64 12.33 2.18
N TYR A 185 -12.73 11.58 1.54
CA TYR A 185 -11.29 11.73 1.83
C TYR A 185 -10.76 13.13 1.43
N TRP A 186 -11.40 13.80 0.46
CA TRP A 186 -11.09 15.18 0.14
C TRP A 186 -11.47 16.16 1.25
N GLY A 187 -12.43 15.78 2.09
CA GLY A 187 -12.88 16.55 3.25
C GLY A 187 -11.83 16.68 4.35
N PHE A 188 -10.88 15.72 4.46
CA PHE A 188 -9.84 15.80 5.49
C PHE A 188 -8.94 17.02 5.34
N PHE A 189 -8.54 17.32 4.10
CA PHE A 189 -7.62 18.42 3.78
C PHE A 189 -8.09 19.11 2.49
N PRO A 190 -9.12 19.98 2.57
CA PRO A 190 -9.69 20.60 1.39
C PRO A 190 -8.65 21.44 0.65
N GLY A 191 -8.70 21.43 -0.68
CA GLY A 191 -7.93 22.31 -1.56
C GLY A 191 -8.83 23.27 -2.33
N PRO A 192 -8.25 24.23 -3.08
CA PRO A 192 -9.02 25.23 -3.80
C PRO A 192 -9.71 24.65 -5.04
N GLY A 193 -11.02 24.88 -5.16
CA GLY A 193 -11.80 24.49 -6.34
C GLY A 193 -11.79 22.97 -6.56
N ARG A 194 -11.25 22.52 -7.70
CA ARG A 194 -11.17 21.09 -8.07
C ARG A 194 -9.90 20.38 -7.56
N TRP A 195 -9.02 21.10 -6.89
CA TRP A 195 -7.79 20.53 -6.35
C TRP A 195 -8.04 19.98 -4.94
N GLY A 196 -7.49 18.81 -4.65
CA GLY A 196 -7.50 18.20 -3.33
C GLY A 196 -6.10 17.95 -2.80
N ARG A 197 -5.94 17.88 -1.48
CA ARG A 197 -4.68 17.48 -0.83
C ARG A 197 -4.86 16.07 -0.29
N ILE A 198 -4.09 15.14 -0.84
CA ILE A 198 -4.18 13.73 -0.44
C ILE A 198 -3.61 13.60 0.97
N PRO A 199 -4.31 12.92 1.88
CA PRO A 199 -3.77 12.63 3.19
C PRO A 199 -2.73 11.49 3.15
N ALA A 200 -1.81 11.47 4.11
CA ALA A 200 -0.77 10.46 4.24
C ALA A 200 -0.47 10.18 5.72
N MET A 201 -0.12 8.94 6.04
CA MET A 201 0.39 8.60 7.37
C MET A 201 1.80 9.15 7.51
N GLY A 202 2.05 9.93 8.56
CA GLY A 202 3.30 10.64 8.72
C GLY A 202 3.61 11.05 10.15
N PHE A 203 4.78 11.67 10.29
CA PHE A 203 5.20 12.36 11.51
C PHE A 203 5.25 13.87 11.29
N GLY A 204 4.88 14.61 12.32
CA GLY A 204 5.01 16.06 12.36
C GLY A 204 5.36 16.54 13.75
N ASP A 205 6.07 17.66 13.80
CA ASP A 205 6.54 18.29 15.03
C ASP A 205 5.79 19.60 15.26
N VAL A 206 5.41 19.87 16.50
CA VAL A 206 4.74 21.12 16.87
C VAL A 206 5.75 22.26 16.86
N VAL A 207 5.53 23.27 16.02
CA VAL A 207 6.46 24.40 15.85
C VAL A 207 5.90 25.71 16.39
N GLU A 208 4.58 25.81 16.54
CA GLU A 208 3.90 26.89 17.27
C GLU A 208 2.65 26.32 17.95
N SER A 209 2.34 26.77 19.17
CA SER A 209 1.18 26.30 19.91
C SER A 209 0.54 27.41 20.74
N ARG A 210 -0.79 27.45 20.71
CA ARG A 210 -1.66 28.21 21.62
C ARG A 210 -2.57 27.29 22.43
N SER A 211 -2.18 26.03 22.57
CA SER A 211 -2.83 25.05 23.44
C SER A 211 -1.89 24.69 24.60
N PRO A 212 -2.33 24.81 25.87
CA PRO A 212 -1.51 24.46 27.01
C PRO A 212 -1.19 22.96 27.09
N ASP A 213 -2.02 22.12 26.44
CA ASP A 213 -1.89 20.65 26.47
C ASP A 213 -0.94 20.09 25.41
N VAL A 214 -0.51 20.94 24.46
CA VAL A 214 0.33 20.53 23.33
C VAL A 214 1.54 21.46 23.22
N PRO A 215 2.65 21.13 23.90
CA PRO A 215 3.86 21.95 23.88
C PRO A 215 4.53 22.04 22.50
N VAL A 216 5.28 23.12 22.27
CA VAL A 216 6.21 23.22 21.13
C VAL A 216 7.32 22.16 21.28
N GLY A 217 7.68 21.52 20.17
CA GLY A 217 8.63 20.40 20.10
C GLY A 217 7.99 19.03 20.27
N THR A 218 6.69 18.94 20.56
CA THR A 218 6.00 17.65 20.61
C THR A 218 5.96 17.00 19.23
N ARG A 219 6.48 15.77 19.13
CA ARG A 219 6.42 14.95 17.93
C ARG A 219 5.18 14.06 17.94
N CYS A 220 4.47 14.03 16.82
CA CYS A 220 3.21 13.32 16.67
C CYS A 220 3.21 12.40 15.45
N PHE A 221 2.60 11.23 15.59
CA PHE A 221 2.23 10.35 14.47
C PHE A 221 0.75 10.52 14.13
N GLY A 222 0.40 10.60 12.85
CA GLY A 222 -1.00 10.72 12.45
C GLY A 222 -1.20 10.85 10.94
N PHE A 223 -2.40 11.31 10.58
CA PHE A 223 -2.82 11.54 9.20
C PHE A 223 -2.56 13.01 8.86
N PHE A 224 -1.56 13.29 8.02
CA PHE A 224 -1.14 14.63 7.61
C PHE A 224 -1.49 14.87 6.13
N PRO A 225 -1.71 16.12 5.70
CA PRO A 225 -1.74 16.43 4.28
C PRO A 225 -0.34 16.22 3.67
N MET A 226 -0.25 15.93 2.37
CA MET A 226 1.00 16.02 1.61
C MET A 226 1.43 17.50 1.44
N SER A 227 1.71 18.15 2.55
CA SER A 227 2.05 19.57 2.66
C SER A 227 3.14 19.75 3.71
N ARG A 228 3.76 20.93 3.76
CA ARG A 228 4.77 21.24 4.79
C ARG A 228 4.20 21.51 6.18
N HIS A 229 2.97 22.00 6.23
CA HIS A 229 2.37 22.49 7.46
C HIS A 229 0.92 22.06 7.61
N LEU A 230 0.49 21.91 8.84
CA LEU A 230 -0.91 21.68 9.21
C LEU A 230 -1.23 22.47 10.48
N VAL A 231 -2.29 23.30 10.42
CA VAL A 231 -2.88 23.92 11.61
C VAL A 231 -4.09 23.08 12.03
N ILE A 232 -4.19 22.77 13.32
CA ILE A 232 -5.32 22.05 13.90
C ILE A 232 -5.98 22.86 15.01
N ASP A 233 -7.27 22.59 15.27
CA ASP A 233 -7.95 23.04 16.50
C ASP A 233 -7.77 21.96 17.58
N ALA A 234 -6.76 22.10 18.44
CA ALA A 234 -6.36 21.04 19.35
C ALA A 234 -7.40 20.78 20.44
N ARG A 235 -7.83 19.51 20.55
CA ARG A 235 -8.63 19.00 21.66
C ARG A 235 -7.84 17.91 22.41
N PRO A 236 -7.86 17.91 23.75
CA PRO A 236 -7.11 16.92 24.54
C PRO A 236 -7.52 15.49 24.21
N HIS A 237 -6.54 14.59 24.17
CA HIS A 237 -6.76 13.15 24.04
C HIS A 237 -5.78 12.39 24.94
N PRO A 238 -6.15 11.24 25.56
CA PRO A 238 -5.27 10.58 26.54
C PRO A 238 -3.86 10.25 26.02
N THR A 239 -3.77 9.83 24.75
CA THR A 239 -2.52 9.45 24.09
C THR A 239 -2.03 10.47 23.06
N GLY A 240 -2.62 11.67 22.99
CA GLY A 240 -2.30 12.62 21.93
C GLY A 240 -3.17 13.87 21.91
N VAL A 241 -3.47 14.33 20.70
CA VAL A 241 -4.37 15.46 20.43
C VAL A 241 -5.32 15.10 19.30
N VAL A 242 -6.57 15.56 19.37
CA VAL A 242 -7.57 15.42 18.31
C VAL A 242 -7.76 16.77 17.62
N ASP A 243 -7.80 16.78 16.30
CA ASP A 243 -8.19 17.97 15.53
C ASP A 243 -9.72 18.13 15.56
N GLY A 244 -10.15 19.21 16.21
CA GLY A 244 -11.53 19.63 16.38
C GLY A 244 -12.03 20.59 15.31
N ALA A 245 -11.28 20.81 14.23
CA ALA A 245 -11.70 21.69 13.14
C ALA A 245 -13.07 21.26 12.59
N ALA A 246 -13.94 22.22 12.30
CA ALA A 246 -15.34 21.95 11.95
C ALA A 246 -15.50 21.01 10.73
N HIS A 247 -14.62 21.15 9.72
CA HIS A 247 -14.63 20.30 8.53
C HIS A 247 -14.17 18.86 8.81
N ARG A 248 -13.48 18.60 9.95
CA ARG A 248 -13.03 17.27 10.35
C ARG A 248 -13.89 16.61 11.43
N ALA A 249 -14.85 17.35 11.99
CA ALA A 249 -15.70 16.88 13.08
C ALA A 249 -16.56 15.65 12.70
N GLY A 250 -16.91 15.51 11.42
CA GLY A 250 -17.68 14.37 10.90
C GLY A 250 -16.84 13.16 10.49
N HIS A 251 -15.51 13.29 10.41
CA HIS A 251 -14.63 12.19 10.02
C HIS A 251 -14.29 11.27 11.20
N ALA A 252 -13.92 10.04 10.86
CA ALA A 252 -13.54 9.01 11.83
C ALA A 252 -12.39 9.49 12.74
N PRO A 253 -12.48 9.28 14.06
CA PRO A 253 -11.50 9.83 15.01
C PRO A 253 -10.05 9.46 14.72
N VAL A 254 -9.72 8.25 14.25
CA VAL A 254 -8.32 7.87 13.92
C VAL A 254 -7.63 8.88 13.03
N TYR A 255 -8.33 9.36 12.01
CA TYR A 255 -7.76 10.18 10.96
C TYR A 255 -7.68 11.64 11.35
N ARG A 256 -8.14 12.00 12.55
CA ARG A 256 -8.00 13.33 13.14
C ARG A 256 -7.31 13.29 14.51
N THR A 257 -6.84 12.14 14.96
CA THR A 257 -6.03 12.00 16.17
C THR A 257 -4.56 11.93 15.81
N TYR A 258 -3.76 12.74 16.49
CA TYR A 258 -2.31 12.80 16.40
C TYR A 258 -1.73 12.26 17.71
N GLY A 259 -1.15 11.06 17.66
CA GLY A 259 -0.61 10.38 18.82
C GLY A 259 0.75 10.94 19.22
N PHE A 260 0.96 11.21 20.51
CA PHE A 260 2.27 11.63 21.02
C PHE A 260 3.21 10.44 21.04
N VAL A 261 4.36 10.57 20.38
CA VAL A 261 5.33 9.45 20.27
C VAL A 261 5.83 8.97 21.63
N GLU A 262 6.00 9.89 22.59
CA GLU A 262 6.43 9.58 23.96
C GLU A 262 5.43 8.70 24.74
N ARG A 263 4.17 8.64 24.29
CA ARG A 263 3.09 7.85 24.91
C ARG A 263 2.69 6.65 24.04
N ASP A 264 3.37 6.43 22.91
CA ASP A 264 3.06 5.34 22.00
C ASP A 264 3.96 4.15 22.28
N PRO A 265 3.43 3.05 22.85
CA PRO A 265 4.26 1.88 23.19
C PRO A 265 4.83 1.16 21.97
N LEU A 266 4.31 1.44 20.76
CA LEU A 266 4.83 0.88 19.50
C LEU A 266 5.91 1.77 18.86
N HIS A 267 6.20 2.94 19.42
CA HIS A 267 7.15 3.88 18.85
C HIS A 267 8.58 3.52 19.22
N HIS A 268 9.38 3.34 18.18
CA HIS A 268 10.83 3.29 18.23
C HIS A 268 11.34 4.27 17.17
N ALA A 269 12.19 5.23 17.56
CA ALA A 269 12.61 6.33 16.70
C ALA A 269 13.32 5.83 15.42
N GLU A 270 14.09 4.74 15.52
CA GLU A 270 14.77 4.07 14.42
C GLU A 270 13.81 3.31 13.48
N ARG A 271 12.54 3.13 13.87
CA ARG A 271 11.52 2.40 13.11
C ARG A 271 10.35 3.25 12.64
N GLU A 272 10.48 4.57 12.70
CA GLU A 272 9.43 5.49 12.24
C GLU A 272 9.03 5.25 10.77
N ASP A 273 9.98 4.86 9.92
CA ASP A 273 9.69 4.58 8.51
C ASP A 273 8.81 3.34 8.36
N GLN A 274 9.12 2.25 9.09
CA GLN A 274 8.28 1.06 9.18
C GLN A 274 6.91 1.39 9.79
N ILE A 275 6.85 2.24 10.82
CA ILE A 275 5.58 2.67 11.43
C ILE A 275 4.68 3.35 10.38
N MET A 276 5.20 4.31 9.62
CA MET A 276 4.42 4.99 8.57
C MET A 276 3.98 4.04 7.46
N LEU A 277 4.86 3.12 7.05
CA LEU A 277 4.62 2.23 5.92
C LEU A 277 3.72 1.03 6.26
N LEU A 278 3.79 0.52 7.49
CA LEU A 278 3.30 -0.82 7.81
C LEU A 278 2.28 -0.85 8.95
N ARG A 279 2.28 0.08 9.91
CA ARG A 279 1.48 -0.06 11.16
C ARG A 279 -0.01 -0.29 10.88
N GLY A 280 -0.60 0.53 10.03
CA GLY A 280 -2.02 0.40 9.68
C GLY A 280 -2.36 -0.88 8.91
N LEU A 281 -1.45 -1.30 8.04
CA LEU A 281 -1.59 -2.51 7.22
C LEU A 281 -1.49 -3.75 8.09
N PHE A 282 -0.47 -3.79 8.95
CA PHE A 282 -0.25 -4.84 9.93
C PHE A 282 -1.44 -5.00 10.88
N MET A 283 -2.01 -3.89 11.36
CA MET A 283 -3.17 -3.92 12.24
C MET A 283 -4.38 -4.59 11.60
N THR A 284 -4.63 -4.34 10.31
CA THR A 284 -5.69 -5.04 9.56
C THR A 284 -5.41 -6.54 9.50
N SER A 285 -4.17 -6.92 9.18
CA SER A 285 -3.74 -8.32 9.13
C SER A 285 -3.86 -9.03 10.47
N PHE A 286 -3.45 -8.38 11.57
CA PHE A 286 -3.58 -8.89 12.93
C PHE A 286 -5.05 -9.20 13.30
N LEU A 287 -5.97 -8.31 12.93
CA LEU A 287 -7.39 -8.51 13.23
C LEU A 287 -8.04 -9.62 12.39
N ILE A 288 -7.59 -9.81 11.14
CA ILE A 288 -8.03 -10.93 10.29
C ILE A 288 -7.48 -12.25 10.84
N ASP A 289 -6.20 -12.28 11.17
CA ASP A 289 -5.53 -13.43 11.79
C ASP A 289 -6.24 -13.85 13.10
N ASP A 290 -6.57 -12.89 13.98
CA ASP A 290 -7.36 -13.14 15.18
C ASP A 290 -8.79 -13.64 14.88
N LEU A 291 -9.45 -13.15 13.82
CA LEU A 291 -10.75 -13.66 13.37
C LEU A 291 -10.67 -15.12 12.94
N LEU A 292 -9.68 -15.46 12.11
CA LEU A 292 -9.49 -16.83 11.64
C LEU A 292 -9.20 -17.77 12.81
N ASP A 293 -8.35 -17.37 13.74
CA ASP A 293 -8.00 -18.14 14.92
C ASP A 293 -9.21 -18.42 15.83
N GLU A 294 -10.03 -17.39 16.13
CA GLU A 294 -11.24 -17.56 16.95
C GLU A 294 -12.24 -18.55 16.33
N LYS A 295 -12.27 -18.61 14.99
CA LYS A 295 -13.19 -19.47 14.25
C LYS A 295 -12.60 -20.84 13.93
N ASP A 296 -11.45 -21.20 14.50
CA ASP A 296 -10.68 -22.41 14.16
C ASP A 296 -10.55 -22.55 12.63
N PHE A 297 -10.22 -21.44 11.97
CA PHE A 297 -10.08 -21.34 10.51
C PHE A 297 -11.30 -21.81 9.72
N PHE A 298 -12.48 -21.84 10.35
CA PHE A 298 -13.71 -22.41 9.77
C PHE A 298 -13.54 -23.88 9.33
N GLY A 299 -12.61 -24.61 9.97
CA GLY A 299 -12.24 -25.97 9.60
C GLY A 299 -11.43 -26.06 8.30
N ALA A 300 -10.81 -24.97 7.86
CA ALA A 300 -9.89 -24.97 6.73
C ALA A 300 -8.50 -25.49 7.12
N GLU A 301 -7.84 -26.12 6.15
CA GLU A 301 -6.46 -26.58 6.21
C GLU A 301 -5.51 -25.61 5.48
N ARG A 302 -6.06 -24.60 4.80
CA ARG A 302 -5.34 -23.69 3.91
C ARG A 302 -5.86 -22.27 4.02
N SER A 303 -4.97 -21.29 3.90
CA SER A 303 -5.30 -19.87 3.80
C SER A 303 -4.79 -19.31 2.48
N ILE A 304 -5.70 -18.88 1.61
CA ILE A 304 -5.40 -18.31 0.29
C ILE A 304 -5.50 -16.79 0.39
N LEU A 305 -4.40 -16.09 0.10
CA LEU A 305 -4.32 -14.64 0.19
C LEU A 305 -4.12 -14.03 -1.21
N THR A 306 -5.02 -13.17 -1.67
CA THR A 306 -4.78 -12.42 -2.91
C THR A 306 -3.85 -11.24 -2.67
N SER A 307 -3.28 -10.70 -3.75
CA SER A 307 -2.35 -9.58 -3.71
C SER A 307 -1.17 -9.89 -2.78
N ALA A 308 -0.59 -11.09 -2.93
CA ALA A 308 0.41 -11.62 -2.01
C ALA A 308 1.71 -10.77 -1.94
N SER A 309 1.94 -9.89 -2.91
CA SER A 309 3.02 -8.90 -2.86
C SER A 309 2.66 -7.60 -2.11
N SER A 310 1.41 -7.44 -1.66
CA SER A 310 0.98 -6.27 -0.91
C SER A 310 1.43 -6.38 0.55
N LYS A 311 1.82 -5.24 1.14
CA LYS A 311 2.31 -5.18 2.53
C LYS A 311 1.28 -5.73 3.54
N THR A 312 -0.02 -5.59 3.28
CA THR A 312 -1.09 -6.20 4.09
C THR A 312 -1.09 -7.73 3.98
N SER A 313 -1.05 -8.29 2.76
CA SER A 313 -0.99 -9.75 2.58
C SER A 313 0.30 -10.36 3.12
N ILE A 314 1.43 -9.67 3.00
CA ILE A 314 2.72 -10.10 3.57
C ILE A 314 2.64 -10.16 5.10
N ALA A 315 2.05 -9.14 5.73
CA ALA A 315 1.82 -9.12 7.18
C ALA A 315 0.91 -10.26 7.64
N LEU A 316 -0.17 -10.53 6.90
CA LEU A 316 -1.09 -11.63 7.23
C LEU A 316 -0.41 -13.00 7.04
N ALA A 317 0.31 -13.18 5.94
CA ALA A 317 1.06 -14.41 5.69
C ALA A 317 2.10 -14.68 6.77
N HIS A 318 2.83 -13.65 7.22
CA HIS A 318 3.78 -13.77 8.33
C HIS A 318 3.11 -14.28 9.61
N LEU A 319 1.94 -13.73 9.98
CA LEU A 319 1.19 -14.15 11.15
C LEU A 319 0.69 -15.61 11.01
N LEU A 320 0.07 -15.92 9.87
CA LEU A 320 -0.48 -17.24 9.59
C LEU A 320 0.60 -18.34 9.54
N HIS A 321 1.72 -18.05 8.90
CA HIS A 321 2.86 -18.98 8.82
C HIS A 321 3.40 -19.32 10.22
N ARG A 322 3.52 -18.31 11.09
CA ARG A 322 3.99 -18.51 12.47
C ARG A 322 3.01 -19.26 13.37
N ARG A 323 1.71 -19.16 13.10
CA ARG A 323 0.70 -20.00 13.76
C ARG A 323 0.85 -21.48 13.41
N ALA A 324 1.50 -21.79 12.29
CA ALA A 324 1.69 -23.16 11.79
C ALA A 324 0.36 -23.96 11.70
N ARG A 325 -0.72 -23.27 11.32
CA ARG A 325 -2.07 -23.84 11.20
C ARG A 325 -2.49 -23.92 9.73
N GLY A 326 -2.08 -25.00 9.08
CA GLY A 326 -2.34 -25.20 7.65
C GLY A 326 -1.33 -24.48 6.75
N SER A 327 -1.51 -24.59 5.43
CA SER A 327 -0.63 -23.94 4.45
C SER A 327 -1.13 -22.54 4.07
N VAL A 328 -0.19 -21.63 3.83
CA VAL A 328 -0.44 -20.25 3.40
C VAL A 328 -0.09 -20.12 1.91
N ILE A 329 -1.07 -19.74 1.10
CA ILE A 329 -0.93 -19.63 -0.35
C ILE A 329 -1.08 -18.20 -0.80
N GLY A 330 -0.08 -17.70 -1.50
CA GLY A 330 -0.08 -16.36 -2.06
C GLY A 330 -0.52 -16.35 -3.53
N LEU A 331 -1.57 -15.57 -3.85
CA LEU A 331 -1.96 -15.27 -5.22
C LEU A 331 -1.42 -13.89 -5.64
N THR A 332 -0.65 -13.84 -6.71
CA THR A 332 0.02 -12.61 -7.16
C THR A 332 0.14 -12.51 -8.68
N SER A 333 0.59 -11.37 -9.23
CA SER A 333 0.91 -11.27 -10.66
C SER A 333 2.21 -12.01 -10.99
N ALA A 334 2.34 -12.56 -12.21
CA ALA A 334 3.55 -13.25 -12.66
C ALA A 334 4.85 -12.45 -12.40
N ARG A 335 4.83 -11.13 -12.64
CA ARG A 335 5.98 -10.23 -12.40
C ARG A 335 6.43 -10.15 -10.93
N ASN A 336 5.55 -10.45 -9.97
CA ASN A 336 5.83 -10.35 -8.54
C ASN A 336 6.10 -11.72 -7.90
N ARG A 337 5.97 -12.82 -8.66
CA ARG A 337 6.06 -14.19 -8.15
C ARG A 337 7.37 -14.44 -7.41
N ASP A 338 8.51 -14.17 -8.06
CA ASP A 338 9.83 -14.41 -7.48
C ASP A 338 10.06 -13.61 -6.20
N PHE A 339 9.54 -12.39 -6.12
CA PHE A 339 9.61 -11.59 -4.89
C PHE A 339 8.80 -12.24 -3.78
N VAL A 340 7.56 -12.66 -4.05
CA VAL A 340 6.68 -13.28 -3.05
C VAL A 340 7.25 -14.62 -2.56
N GLU A 341 7.82 -15.44 -3.44
CA GLU A 341 8.47 -16.70 -3.06
C GLU A 341 9.67 -16.46 -2.13
N ARG A 342 10.46 -15.39 -2.35
CA ARG A 342 11.60 -15.06 -1.49
C ARG A 342 11.23 -14.57 -0.09
N LEU A 343 10.00 -14.16 0.16
CA LEU A 343 9.55 -13.70 1.48
C LEU A 343 9.59 -14.81 2.53
N GLY A 344 9.48 -16.07 2.13
CA GLY A 344 9.55 -17.23 3.03
C GLY A 344 8.36 -17.37 3.99
N CYS A 345 7.28 -16.59 3.82
CA CYS A 345 6.05 -16.68 4.62
C CYS A 345 4.86 -17.30 3.86
N TYR A 346 5.09 -17.78 2.63
CA TYR A 346 4.11 -18.51 1.82
C TYR A 346 4.65 -19.92 1.54
N ASP A 347 3.80 -20.93 1.74
CA ASP A 347 4.13 -22.33 1.42
C ASP A 347 3.98 -22.61 -0.08
N GLU A 348 3.08 -21.88 -0.75
CA GLU A 348 2.84 -21.96 -2.19
C GLU A 348 2.57 -20.56 -2.74
N VAL A 349 3.11 -20.24 -3.92
CA VAL A 349 2.84 -18.99 -4.63
C VAL A 349 2.32 -19.32 -6.03
N VAL A 350 1.13 -18.82 -6.34
CA VAL A 350 0.46 -19.05 -7.63
C VAL A 350 0.20 -17.70 -8.29
N SER A 351 0.54 -17.60 -9.57
CA SER A 351 0.25 -16.40 -10.34
C SER A 351 -1.22 -16.37 -10.79
N TYR A 352 -1.81 -15.18 -10.93
CA TYR A 352 -3.22 -15.02 -11.31
C TYR A 352 -3.58 -15.67 -12.66
N ASP A 353 -2.62 -15.76 -13.57
CA ASP A 353 -2.74 -16.41 -14.88
C ASP A 353 -2.53 -17.93 -14.84
N ALA A 354 -2.16 -18.47 -13.68
CA ALA A 354 -1.90 -19.88 -13.44
C ALA A 354 -2.80 -20.46 -12.33
N LEU A 355 -3.94 -19.83 -12.03
CA LEU A 355 -4.86 -20.31 -10.98
C LEU A 355 -5.33 -21.76 -11.22
N GLU A 356 -5.22 -22.24 -12.46
CA GLU A 356 -5.48 -23.62 -12.80
C GLU A 356 -4.52 -24.64 -12.22
N THR A 357 -3.34 -24.20 -11.78
CA THR A 357 -2.36 -25.05 -11.11
C THR A 357 -2.67 -25.27 -9.63
N LEU A 358 -3.69 -24.60 -9.06
CA LEU A 358 -4.22 -24.93 -7.73
C LEU A 358 -4.93 -26.29 -7.80
N THR A 359 -4.14 -27.36 -7.70
CA THR A 359 -4.61 -28.76 -7.81
C THR A 359 -5.03 -29.33 -6.48
N ASP A 360 -4.38 -28.90 -5.40
CA ASP A 360 -4.83 -29.26 -4.07
C ASP A 360 -6.08 -28.45 -3.73
N THR A 361 -7.12 -29.19 -3.36
CA THR A 361 -8.47 -28.72 -3.12
C THR A 361 -8.87 -29.02 -1.68
N SER A 362 -7.92 -29.18 -0.77
CA SER A 362 -8.18 -29.23 0.68
C SER A 362 -9.01 -28.01 1.13
N PRO A 363 -9.81 -28.15 2.19
CA PRO A 363 -10.62 -27.05 2.70
C PRO A 363 -9.81 -25.79 2.93
N ALA A 364 -10.30 -24.64 2.46
CA ALA A 364 -9.53 -23.40 2.48
C ALA A 364 -10.36 -22.20 2.96
N VAL A 365 -9.70 -21.17 3.46
CA VAL A 365 -10.26 -19.81 3.53
C VAL A 365 -9.64 -18.94 2.45
N LEU A 366 -10.41 -18.01 1.91
CA LEU A 366 -9.92 -16.96 1.02
C LEU A 366 -9.94 -15.63 1.76
N VAL A 367 -8.83 -14.90 1.70
CA VAL A 367 -8.75 -13.49 2.12
C VAL A 367 -8.36 -12.67 0.89
N ASP A 368 -9.33 -11.96 0.35
CA ASP A 368 -9.18 -11.16 -0.86
C ASP A 368 -8.85 -9.69 -0.52
N MET A 369 -7.64 -9.27 -0.87
CA MET A 369 -7.15 -7.89 -0.82
C MET A 369 -7.20 -7.21 -2.19
N ALA A 370 -7.22 -7.99 -3.28
CA ALA A 370 -7.11 -7.51 -4.66
C ALA A 370 -8.44 -6.96 -5.21
N GLY A 371 -9.58 -7.45 -4.71
CA GLY A 371 -10.90 -7.08 -5.22
C GLY A 371 -11.13 -7.52 -6.68
N ASN A 372 -10.29 -8.41 -7.20
CA ASN A 372 -10.37 -8.87 -8.58
C ASN A 372 -11.45 -9.96 -8.68
N ARG A 373 -12.59 -9.59 -9.28
CA ARG A 373 -13.76 -10.46 -9.41
C ARG A 373 -13.47 -11.76 -10.15
N ASP A 374 -12.62 -11.75 -11.17
CA ASP A 374 -12.30 -12.94 -11.95
C ASP A 374 -11.44 -13.92 -11.15
N VAL A 375 -10.50 -13.40 -10.36
CA VAL A 375 -9.67 -14.19 -9.43
C VAL A 375 -10.56 -14.82 -8.36
N VAL A 376 -11.43 -14.03 -7.72
CA VAL A 376 -12.38 -14.53 -6.71
C VAL A 376 -13.29 -15.60 -7.31
N ALA A 377 -13.92 -15.34 -8.47
CA ALA A 377 -14.79 -16.29 -9.14
C ALA A 377 -14.07 -17.60 -9.50
N THR A 378 -12.80 -17.52 -9.93
CA THR A 378 -11.99 -18.70 -10.25
C THR A 378 -11.69 -19.53 -9.00
N VAL A 379 -11.32 -18.89 -7.88
CA VAL A 379 -11.06 -19.60 -6.61
C VAL A 379 -12.34 -20.25 -6.08
N HIS A 380 -13.46 -19.52 -6.07
CA HIS A 380 -14.77 -20.08 -5.70
C HIS A 380 -15.16 -21.26 -6.60
N GLY A 381 -15.05 -21.11 -7.92
CA GLY A 381 -15.38 -22.17 -8.89
C GLY A 381 -14.56 -23.44 -8.70
N ARG A 382 -13.30 -23.31 -8.27
CA ARG A 382 -12.41 -24.45 -8.03
C ARG A 382 -12.68 -25.18 -6.73
N LEU A 383 -12.95 -24.44 -5.66
CA LEU A 383 -13.07 -25.01 -4.32
C LEU A 383 -14.52 -25.32 -3.93
N GLY A 384 -15.50 -24.59 -4.46
CA GLY A 384 -16.92 -24.75 -4.14
C GLY A 384 -17.14 -24.83 -2.63
N ASP A 385 -17.83 -25.87 -2.17
CA ASP A 385 -18.13 -26.12 -0.75
C ASP A 385 -16.88 -26.38 0.14
N ARG A 386 -15.71 -26.61 -0.47
CA ARG A 386 -14.43 -26.72 0.24
C ARG A 386 -13.82 -25.37 0.57
N LEU A 387 -14.24 -24.30 -0.10
CA LEU A 387 -13.98 -22.96 0.41
C LEU A 387 -14.87 -22.77 1.64
N ARG A 388 -14.29 -22.68 2.82
CA ARG A 388 -15.02 -22.61 4.10
C ARG A 388 -15.42 -21.20 4.48
N TYR A 389 -14.62 -20.23 4.05
CA TYR A 389 -14.83 -18.83 4.33
C TYR A 389 -14.23 -17.98 3.22
N SER A 390 -14.88 -16.88 2.87
CA SER A 390 -14.42 -15.93 1.87
C SER A 390 -14.51 -14.53 2.47
N CYS A 391 -13.36 -13.92 2.72
CA CYS A 391 -13.19 -12.64 3.37
C CYS A 391 -12.77 -11.61 2.32
N SER A 392 -13.50 -10.53 2.18
CA SER A 392 -13.14 -9.39 1.32
C SER A 392 -12.65 -8.24 2.18
N VAL A 393 -11.45 -7.75 1.88
CA VAL A 393 -10.83 -6.62 2.57
C VAL A 393 -10.79 -5.44 1.61
N GLY A 394 -11.26 -4.27 2.05
CA GLY A 394 -11.19 -3.04 1.25
C GLY A 394 -12.37 -2.70 0.38
N ALA A 395 -13.31 -3.61 0.13
CA ALA A 395 -14.48 -3.30 -0.68
C ALA A 395 -15.33 -2.21 -0.02
N THR A 396 -15.18 -0.97 -0.47
CA THR A 396 -15.89 0.23 0.02
C THR A 396 -17.36 0.27 -0.38
N HIS A 397 -17.85 -0.79 -1.01
CA HIS A 397 -19.24 -0.95 -1.35
C HIS A 397 -20.04 -1.57 -0.20
N TRP A 398 -20.16 -0.84 0.90
CA TRP A 398 -21.13 -1.19 1.94
C TRP A 398 -22.58 -0.98 1.46
N GLU A 399 -22.81 -0.14 0.43
CA GLU A 399 -24.12 0.08 -0.21
C GLU A 399 -24.31 -0.58 -1.59
N SER A 400 -23.24 -1.08 -2.22
CA SER A 400 -23.38 -1.67 -3.56
C SER A 400 -23.46 -3.18 -3.46
N LYS A 401 -24.44 -3.73 -4.18
CA LYS A 401 -24.82 -5.16 -4.18
C LYS A 401 -23.60 -6.10 -4.13
N PRO A 402 -23.69 -7.20 -3.35
CA PRO A 402 -22.64 -8.20 -3.24
C PRO A 402 -22.14 -8.68 -4.61
N VAL A 403 -20.87 -9.08 -4.67
CA VAL A 403 -20.27 -9.75 -5.83
C VAL A 403 -21.14 -10.96 -6.15
N SER A 404 -21.84 -10.89 -7.30
CA SER A 404 -22.70 -11.89 -7.96
C SER A 404 -23.34 -12.96 -7.06
N GLU A 405 -24.67 -12.97 -7.01
CA GLU A 405 -25.52 -13.93 -6.27
C GLU A 405 -25.31 -15.43 -6.61
N ASP A 406 -24.40 -15.78 -7.54
CA ASP A 406 -24.16 -17.15 -8.03
C ASP A 406 -22.69 -17.64 -7.91
N LEU A 407 -21.89 -17.14 -6.97
CA LEU A 407 -20.59 -17.76 -6.69
C LEU A 407 -20.79 -19.10 -5.93
N PRO A 408 -20.15 -20.21 -6.35
CA PRO A 408 -20.21 -21.45 -5.60
C PRO A 408 -19.45 -21.32 -4.26
N GLY A 409 -19.90 -22.08 -3.25
CA GLY A 409 -19.36 -22.02 -1.91
C GLY A 409 -19.89 -20.83 -1.08
N PRO A 410 -19.13 -20.30 -0.12
CA PRO A 410 -19.57 -19.27 0.81
C PRO A 410 -19.74 -17.94 0.07
N THR A 411 -20.65 -17.09 0.55
CA THR A 411 -20.73 -15.71 0.05
C THR A 411 -19.53 -14.91 0.57
N PRO A 412 -18.83 -14.11 -0.27
CA PRO A 412 -17.80 -13.21 0.22
C PRO A 412 -18.34 -12.23 1.27
N GLU A 413 -17.72 -12.21 2.44
CA GLU A 413 -18.06 -11.35 3.57
C GLU A 413 -17.06 -10.19 3.68
N PHE A 414 -17.56 -8.97 3.82
CA PHE A 414 -16.70 -7.81 4.04
C PHE A 414 -16.11 -7.83 5.45
N PHE A 415 -14.79 -7.71 5.54
CA PHE A 415 -14.10 -7.60 6.82
C PHE A 415 -14.18 -6.17 7.36
N PHE A 416 -15.04 -5.99 8.36
CA PHE A 416 -15.14 -4.74 9.10
C PHE A 416 -14.23 -4.80 10.35
N ALA A 417 -12.96 -4.41 10.17
CA ALA A 417 -11.98 -4.26 11.25
C ALA A 417 -12.49 -3.55 12.53
N PRO A 418 -13.34 -2.51 12.44
CA PRO A 418 -13.80 -1.79 13.62
C PRO A 418 -14.65 -2.65 14.55
N ALA A 419 -15.57 -3.46 14.01
CA ALA A 419 -16.35 -4.38 14.81
C ALA A 419 -15.46 -5.41 15.51
N ARG A 420 -14.39 -5.86 14.85
CA ARG A 420 -13.42 -6.77 15.45
C ARG A 420 -12.74 -6.18 16.67
N VAL A 421 -12.40 -4.90 16.58
CA VAL A 421 -11.74 -4.16 17.66
C VAL A 421 -12.65 -3.91 18.83
N VAL A 422 -13.89 -3.52 18.58
CA VAL A 422 -14.90 -3.35 19.65
C VAL A 422 -14.99 -4.65 20.43
N LYS A 423 -15.21 -5.76 19.73
CA LYS A 423 -15.24 -7.09 20.31
C LYS A 423 -13.98 -7.42 21.12
N ARG A 424 -12.78 -7.17 20.59
CA ARG A 424 -11.54 -7.47 21.32
C ARG A 424 -11.22 -6.51 22.46
N THR A 425 -11.74 -5.29 22.42
CA THR A 425 -11.68 -4.36 23.54
C THR A 425 -12.60 -4.84 24.67
N GLU A 426 -13.78 -5.40 24.35
CA GLU A 426 -14.68 -6.03 25.33
C GLU A 426 -14.09 -7.34 25.89
N ASP A 427 -13.52 -8.19 25.03
CA ASP A 427 -12.98 -9.51 25.41
C ASP A 427 -11.68 -9.40 26.22
N TRP A 428 -10.78 -8.47 25.87
CA TRP A 428 -9.41 -8.40 26.42
C TRP A 428 -9.07 -7.08 27.14
N GLY A 429 -9.96 -6.09 27.08
CA GLY A 429 -9.63 -4.72 27.44
C GLY A 429 -8.73 -4.03 26.41
N GLY A 430 -8.72 -2.69 26.44
CA GLY A 430 -7.89 -1.89 25.54
C GLY A 430 -6.39 -2.20 25.69
N SER A 431 -5.91 -2.37 26.92
CA SER A 431 -4.50 -2.74 27.20
C SER A 431 -4.16 -4.14 26.68
N GLY A 432 -5.05 -5.12 26.86
CA GLY A 432 -4.83 -6.49 26.41
C GLY A 432 -4.79 -6.63 24.89
N LEU A 433 -5.57 -5.82 24.16
CA LEU A 433 -5.47 -5.70 22.72
C LEU A 433 -4.13 -5.08 22.29
N GLN A 434 -3.71 -3.98 22.93
CA GLN A 434 -2.44 -3.32 22.61
C GLN A 434 -1.23 -4.21 22.87
N GLU A 435 -1.21 -4.96 23.97
CA GLU A 435 -0.09 -5.86 24.28
C GLU A 435 0.08 -6.96 23.21
N ARG A 436 -1.03 -7.58 22.79
CA ARG A 436 -1.01 -8.63 21.75
C ARG A 436 -0.61 -8.09 20.38
N LEU A 437 -1.14 -6.92 20.03
CA LEU A 437 -0.79 -6.21 18.80
C LEU A 437 0.70 -5.85 18.83
N GLY A 438 1.20 -5.29 19.92
CA GLY A 438 2.59 -4.84 20.05
C GLY A 438 3.60 -5.98 19.96
N ARG A 439 3.36 -7.10 20.66
CA ARG A 439 4.21 -8.29 20.54
C ARG A 439 4.33 -8.77 19.09
N SER A 440 3.18 -8.86 18.41
CA SER A 440 3.14 -9.34 17.03
C SER A 440 3.74 -8.31 16.05
N TRP A 441 3.60 -7.01 16.35
CA TRP A 441 4.17 -5.91 15.59
C TRP A 441 5.69 -5.93 15.63
N ASP A 442 6.31 -6.11 16.79
CA ASP A 442 7.78 -6.11 16.92
C ASP A 442 8.40 -7.23 16.07
N GLU A 443 7.78 -8.41 16.08
CA GLU A 443 8.22 -9.57 15.31
C GLU A 443 8.07 -9.35 13.80
N PHE A 444 6.94 -8.78 13.36
CA PHE A 444 6.73 -8.44 11.96
C PHE A 444 7.63 -7.28 11.49
N SER A 445 7.83 -6.27 12.33
CA SER A 445 8.71 -5.13 12.07
C SER A 445 10.14 -5.60 11.86
N ALA A 446 10.64 -6.52 12.69
CA ALA A 446 11.93 -7.16 12.48
C ALA A 446 11.97 -7.99 11.18
N PHE A 447 10.93 -8.78 10.89
CA PHE A 447 10.81 -9.52 9.63
C PHE A 447 10.81 -8.60 8.39
N SER A 448 10.31 -7.37 8.52
CA SER A 448 10.32 -6.41 7.41
C SER A 448 11.73 -5.96 7.00
N ASP A 449 12.72 -6.04 7.89
CA ASP A 449 14.09 -5.64 7.62
C ASP A 449 14.74 -6.52 6.51
N ASP A 450 14.24 -7.74 6.30
CA ASP A 450 14.79 -8.69 5.32
C ASP A 450 14.33 -8.43 3.88
N TRP A 451 13.23 -7.71 3.68
CA TRP A 451 12.61 -7.55 2.35
C TRP A 451 12.17 -6.13 2.01
N LEU A 452 11.96 -5.25 2.99
CA LEU A 452 11.50 -3.88 2.75
C LEU A 452 12.69 -2.93 2.58
N ALA A 453 12.88 -2.46 1.35
CA ALA A 453 13.82 -1.38 1.05
C ALA A 453 13.13 -0.01 1.25
N VAL A 454 13.55 0.74 2.27
CA VAL A 454 13.04 2.10 2.49
C VAL A 454 13.76 3.10 1.58
N ILE A 455 13.02 3.68 0.64
CA ILE A 455 13.50 4.69 -0.30
C ILE A 455 13.00 6.07 0.12
N ARG A 456 13.93 6.96 0.48
CA ARG A 456 13.63 8.31 0.95
C ARG A 456 13.74 9.33 -0.17
N HIS A 457 12.71 10.15 -0.30
CA HIS A 457 12.56 11.21 -1.30
C HIS A 457 12.51 12.57 -0.62
N ARG A 458 13.12 13.58 -1.23
CA ARG A 458 13.14 14.94 -0.69
C ARG A 458 12.74 15.98 -1.74
N GLY A 459 11.81 16.85 -1.35
CA GLY A 459 11.39 18.02 -2.10
C GLY A 459 10.29 17.77 -3.13
N PRO A 460 9.71 18.85 -3.68
CA PRO A 460 8.49 18.82 -4.48
C PRO A 460 8.60 17.99 -5.76
N GLN A 461 9.72 18.08 -6.48
CA GLN A 461 9.89 17.33 -7.73
C GLN A 461 10.04 15.83 -7.48
N ALA A 462 10.60 15.44 -6.33
CA ALA A 462 10.70 14.03 -5.97
C ALA A 462 9.32 13.46 -5.63
N LEU A 463 8.52 14.19 -4.84
CA LEU A 463 7.14 13.83 -4.53
C LEU A 463 6.29 13.65 -5.79
N GLU A 464 6.32 14.60 -6.72
CA GLU A 464 5.53 14.52 -7.96
C GLU A 464 5.88 13.28 -8.78
N ARG A 465 7.18 12.99 -8.97
CA ARG A 465 7.63 11.81 -9.71
C ARG A 465 7.17 10.52 -9.04
N ILE A 466 7.45 10.35 -7.75
CA ILE A 466 7.13 9.09 -7.07
C ILE A 466 5.61 8.90 -6.92
N TYR A 467 4.84 9.98 -6.81
CA TYR A 467 3.37 9.93 -6.88
C TYR A 467 2.87 9.41 -8.23
N LEU A 468 3.42 9.90 -9.34
CA LEU A 468 3.04 9.45 -10.68
C LEU A 468 3.48 8.00 -10.96
N ASP A 469 4.66 7.59 -10.47
CA ASP A 469 5.12 6.20 -10.57
C ASP A 469 4.22 5.25 -9.78
N LEU A 470 3.79 5.66 -8.57
CA LEU A 470 2.82 4.94 -7.77
C LEU A 470 1.45 4.85 -8.46
N LEU A 471 0.93 5.96 -8.97
CA LEU A 471 -0.35 6.01 -9.69
C LEU A 471 -0.32 5.13 -10.96
N GLY A 472 0.84 5.04 -11.61
CA GLY A 472 1.08 4.18 -12.77
C GLY A 472 1.23 2.69 -12.43
N GLY A 473 1.38 2.32 -11.16
CA GLY A 473 1.63 0.94 -10.74
C GLY A 473 3.03 0.44 -11.13
N HIS A 474 4.01 1.35 -11.17
CA HIS A 474 5.42 1.10 -11.52
C HIS A 474 6.33 0.90 -10.30
N ILE A 475 5.76 0.82 -9.11
CA ILE A 475 6.51 0.67 -7.86
C ILE A 475 6.81 -0.81 -7.59
N ASP A 476 8.06 -1.09 -7.19
CA ASP A 476 8.47 -2.40 -6.72
C ASP A 476 7.79 -2.69 -5.36
N PRO A 477 7.10 -3.83 -5.19
CA PRO A 477 6.47 -4.19 -3.92
C PRO A 477 7.47 -4.28 -2.73
N ALA A 478 8.75 -4.54 -3.00
CA ALA A 478 9.83 -4.55 -2.02
C ALA A 478 10.20 -3.15 -1.53
N GLU A 479 9.79 -2.09 -2.22
CA GLU A 479 10.10 -0.71 -1.85
C GLU A 479 9.02 -0.10 -0.94
N GLY A 480 9.47 0.72 0.00
CA GLY A 480 8.64 1.60 0.83
C GLY A 480 9.09 3.04 0.68
N HIS A 481 8.20 3.91 0.22
CA HIS A 481 8.56 5.29 -0.10
C HIS A 481 8.20 6.25 1.02
N ILE A 482 9.20 6.97 1.50
CA ILE A 482 9.05 8.04 2.51
C ILE A 482 9.41 9.36 1.85
N VAL A 483 8.61 10.40 2.09
CA VAL A 483 8.78 11.72 1.48
C VAL A 483 8.88 12.81 2.55
N SER A 484 9.80 13.74 2.36
CA SER A 484 9.89 15.04 3.09
C SER A 484 9.86 16.21 2.10
N LEU A 485 9.24 17.34 2.45
CA LEU A 485 8.96 18.47 1.54
C LEU A 485 9.75 19.76 1.77
#